data_AF-A0A7C1CLA9-F1
#
_entry.id   AF-A0A7C1CLA9-F1
#
_cell.length_a   1.000
_cell.length_b   1.000
_cell.length_c   1.000
_cell.angle_alpha   90.00
_cell.angle_beta   90.00
_cell.angle_gamma   90.00
#
_symmetry.space_group_name_H-M   'P 1'
#
loop_
_entity.id
_entity.type
_entity.pdbx_description
1 polymer ?
#
loop_
_entity_poly.entity_id
_entity_poly.type
_entity_poly.pdbx_seq_one_letter_code
_entity_poly.pdbx_strand_id
1 'polypeptide(L)' 'MEYVRLGTTGLEISPVCLGTMTFGNEADEPTSRALMKAAFDRGVNFFDCAHNYNKGLT' A
#
# COMPACT_ATOMS: atom_id res chain seq x y z
N MET A 1 -4.89 14.94 -2.11
CA MET A 1 -3.93 14.57 -1.06
C MET A 1 -2.87 15.66 -1.01
N GLU A 2 -2.45 16.10 0.18
CA GLU A 2 -1.20 16.86 0.34
C GLU A 2 -0.07 15.86 0.59
N TYR A 3 1.01 15.92 -0.20
CA TYR A 3 2.14 15.00 -0.09
C TYR A 3 3.24 15.57 0.80
N VAL A 4 4.00 14.70 1.46
CA VAL A 4 5.11 15.04 2.35
C VAL A 4 6.42 14.41 1.85
N ARG A 5 7.55 15.06 2.10
CA ARG A 5 8.86 14.49 1.75
C ARG A 5 9.21 13.32 2.68
N LEU A 6 9.65 12.20 2.09
CA LEU A 6 10.16 11.07 2.85
C LEU A 6 11.58 11.35 3.35
N GLY A 7 11.69 11.87 4.57
CA GLY A 7 12.99 12.19 5.19
C GLY A 7 13.81 13.16 4.34
N THR A 8 15.09 12.86 4.14
CA THR A 8 16.00 13.64 3.28
C THR A 8 15.96 13.23 1.82
N THR A 9 15.11 12.27 1.44
CA THR A 9 14.99 11.82 0.05
C THR A 9 14.30 12.87 -0.82
N GLY A 10 14.36 12.67 -2.13
CA GLY A 10 13.58 13.46 -3.11
C GLY A 10 12.15 12.97 -3.32
N LEU A 11 11.70 11.96 -2.56
CA LEU A 11 10.38 11.35 -2.76
C LEU A 11 9.30 12.13 -2.01
N GLU A 12 8.19 12.39 -2.69
CA GLU A 12 6.96 12.93 -2.10
C GLU A 12 5.93 11.80 -1.94
N ILE A 13 5.53 11.53 -0.71
CA ILE A 13 4.65 10.42 -0.35
C ILE A 13 3.37 10.92 0.30
N SER A 14 2.30 10.14 0.20
CA SER A 14 1.07 10.40 0.93
C SER A 14 1.35 10.29 2.44
N PRO A 15 0.72 11.12 3.29
CA PRO A 15 0.93 11.09 4.75
C PRO A 15 0.35 9.82 5.39
N VAL A 16 -0.44 9.06 4.64
CA VAL A 16 -0.96 7.75 4.99
C VAL A 16 -0.39 6.69 4.04
N CYS A 17 -0.10 5.50 4.58
CA CYS A 17 0.40 4.35 3.85
C CYS A 17 -0.67 3.25 3.80
N LEU A 18 -0.81 2.55 2.67
CA LEU A 18 -1.59 1.32 2.60
C LEU A 18 -0.70 0.11 2.89
N GLY A 19 -0.89 -0.52 4.05
CA GLY A 19 -0.28 -1.81 4.36
C GLY A 19 -0.99 -2.96 3.66
N THR A 20 -0.23 -4.00 3.29
CA THR A 20 -0.71 -5.14 2.48
C THR A 20 -0.66 -6.48 3.20
N MET A 21 -0.47 -6.50 4.52
CA MET A 21 -0.32 -7.74 5.32
C MET A 21 -1.46 -8.75 5.15
N THR A 22 -2.68 -8.28 4.87
CA THR A 22 -3.89 -9.10 4.69
C THR A 22 -4.10 -9.60 3.26
N PHE A 23 -3.30 -9.13 2.31
CA PHE A 23 -3.48 -9.48 0.90
C PHE A 23 -3.11 -10.96 0.68
N GLY A 24 -3.93 -11.65 -0.09
CA GLY A 24 -3.84 -13.08 -0.40
C GLY A 24 -4.21 -14.03 0.74
N ASN A 25 -4.67 -13.54 1.89
CA ASN A 25 -5.17 -14.36 2.99
C ASN A 25 -6.59 -13.90 3.38
N GLU A 26 -6.71 -12.84 4.18
CA GLU A 26 -8.02 -12.28 4.56
C GLU A 26 -8.67 -11.51 3.40
N ALA A 27 -7.87 -10.86 2.55
CA ALA A 27 -8.31 -10.25 1.30
C ALA A 27 -7.80 -11.08 0.11
N ASP A 28 -8.72 -11.69 -0.65
CA ASP A 28 -8.34 -12.40 -1.88
C ASP A 28 -7.77 -11.44 -2.95
N GLU A 29 -7.24 -11.97 -4.06
CA GLU A 29 -6.63 -11.12 -5.10
C GLU A 29 -7.59 -10.04 -5.64
N PRO A 30 -8.85 -10.35 -6.01
CA PRO A 30 -9.80 -9.32 -6.46
C PRO A 30 -10.03 -8.23 -5.41
N THR A 31 -10.20 -8.60 -4.14
CA THR A 31 -10.40 -7.65 -3.05
C THR A 31 -9.15 -6.80 -2.82
N SER A 32 -7.96 -7.42 -2.82
CA SER A 32 -6.68 -6.74 -2.68
C SER A 32 -6.47 -5.70 -3.78
N ARG A 33 -6.78 -6.06 -5.03
CA ARG A 33 -6.74 -5.13 -6.17
C ARG A 33 -7.73 -3.98 -6.02
N ALA A 34 -8.96 -4.27 -5.55
CA ALA A 34 -9.96 -3.24 -5.31
C ALA A 34 -9.53 -2.26 -4.20
N LEU A 35 -8.92 -2.76 -3.12
CA LEU A 35 -8.36 -1.94 -2.04
C LEU A 35 -7.21 -1.06 -2.52
N MET A 36 -6.26 -1.63 -3.27
CA MET A 36 -5.17 -0.87 -3.89
C MET A 36 -5.70 0.24 -4.81
N LYS A 37 -6.66 -0.10 -5.68
CA LYS A 37 -7.27 0.88 -6.59
C LYS A 37 -7.97 1.99 -5.81
N ALA A 38 -8.75 1.65 -4.79
CA ALA A 38 -9.47 2.62 -3.98
C ALA A 38 -8.53 3.58 -3.23
N ALA A 39 -7.37 3.10 -2.77
CA ALA A 39 -6.35 3.93 -2.15
C ALA A 39 -5.68 4.85 -3.18
N PHE A 40 -5.31 4.31 -4.34
CA PHE A 40 -4.72 5.07 -5.44
C PHE A 40 -5.64 6.17 -5.95
N ASP A 41 -6.93 5.88 -6.17
CA ASP A 41 -7.94 6.85 -6.63
C ASP A 41 -8.11 8.01 -5.62
N ARG A 42 -7.76 7.81 -4.34
CA ARG A 42 -7.78 8.83 -3.29
C ARG A 42 -6.46 9.61 -3.15
N GLY A 43 -5.45 9.27 -3.96
CA GLY A 43 -4.14 9.91 -3.96
C GLY A 43 -3.13 9.28 -2.98
N VAL A 44 -3.34 8.03 -2.57
CA VAL A 44 -2.29 7.28 -1.85
C VAL A 44 -1.26 6.79 -2.86
N ASN A 45 0.01 7.11 -2.62
CA ASN A 45 1.14 6.64 -3.43
C ASN A 45 2.18 5.87 -2.60
N PHE A 46 1.95 5.70 -1.29
CA PHE A 46 2.80 4.96 -0.38
C PHE A 46 2.14 3.63 0.00
N PHE A 47 2.78 2.53 -0.38
CA PHE A 47 2.33 1.16 -0.14
C PHE A 47 3.43 0.39 0.60
N ASP A 48 3.03 -0.34 1.64
CA ASP A 48 3.93 -1.14 2.47
C ASP A 48 3.67 -2.62 2.25
N CYS A 49 4.75 -3.35 1.95
CA CYS A 49 4.77 -4.79 1.69
C CYS A 49 6.00 -5.41 2.34
N ALA A 50 5.93 -6.71 2.68
CA ALA A 50 7.08 -7.48 3.12
C ALA A 50 7.07 -8.88 2.54
N HIS A 51 8.26 -9.45 2.31
CA HIS A 51 8.42 -10.80 1.75
C HIS A 51 7.73 -11.90 2.56
N ASN A 52 7.60 -11.72 3.88
CA ASN A 52 6.99 -12.72 4.76
C ASN A 52 5.48 -12.50 4.99
N TYR A 53 4.88 -11.44 4.43
CA TYR A 53 3.42 -11.27 4.49
C TYR A 53 2.76 -12.46 3.79
N ASN A 54 1.70 -12.98 4.41
CA ASN A 54 1.04 -14.22 4.01
C ASN A 54 2.01 -15.39 3.75
N LYS A 55 3.04 -15.54 4.59
CA LYS A 55 4.06 -16.62 4.46
C LYS A 55 4.81 -16.59 3.11
N GLY A 56 4.84 -15.44 2.43
CA GLY A 56 5.47 -15.26 1.11
C GLY A 56 4.69 -15.88 -0.05
N LEU A 57 3.40 -16.15 0.13
CA LEU A 57 2.52 -16.72 -0.90
C LEU A 57 1.89 -15.67 -1.82
N THR A 58 1.98 -14.39 -1.45
CA THR A 58 1.55 -13.23 -2.24
C THR A 58 2.69 -12.50 -2.92
#